data_AF-A0A6C7TKS3-F1
#
_entry.id   AF-A0A6C7TKS3-F1
#
_cell.length_a   1.000
_cell.length_b   1.000
_cell.length_c   1.000
_cell.angle_alpha   90.00
_cell.angle_beta   90.00
_cell.angle_gamma   90.00
#
_symmetry.space_group_name_H-M   'P 1'
#
loop_
_entity.id
_entity.type
_entity.pdbx_description
1 polymer ?
#
loop_
_entity_poly.entity_id
_entity_poly.type
_entity_poly.pdbx_seq_one_letter_code
_entity_poly.pdbx_strand_id
1 'polypeptide(L)'
;MIENNAVVVAGNGTSLKEIDYSRLPKEFDVFRCNQFYFEDKYYLGRKVKAAFSFPGVFFEQYYTLNTLMQNKEYYCENIVCKLFPLQHEINQKSLRNFKKIFPLFFPYALDGNEYYFNKLKELNSFINFNFLYDEGLQITTGMYAIACAVACGYKEIYITGIDFYSTQDYAFDIKDKIGLYTLNPSFKIQYLKSHNKETDLEILSFLKQTYNANFFSISPKSPITKYIPLAPKQNYSFDIEEKSSESIKDFLIPSKKAYQNYSRALYLQNNMFYNFIHDCLKFPSALKNYFKNTKKGKIK
;
A
#
# COMPACT_ATOMS: atom_id res chain seq x y z
N MET A 1 17.06 9.73 2.31
CA MET A 1 18.14 9.03 1.59
C MET A 1 18.13 7.57 2.05
N ILE A 2 18.54 6.62 1.21
CA ILE A 2 18.70 5.23 1.66
C ILE A 2 19.83 5.20 2.69
N GLU A 3 19.54 4.72 3.89
CA GLU A 3 20.55 4.54 4.95
C GLU A 3 21.16 3.14 4.90
N ASN A 4 20.38 2.13 4.48
CA ASN A 4 20.79 0.73 4.41
C ASN A 4 20.75 0.20 2.98
N ASN A 5 21.74 -0.60 2.57
CA ASN A 5 21.70 -1.23 1.23
C ASN A 5 20.67 -2.37 1.12
N ALA A 6 20.21 -2.90 2.26
CA ALA A 6 19.32 -4.04 2.37
C ALA A 6 17.93 -3.67 2.86
N VAL A 7 16.92 -4.35 2.32
CA VAL A 7 15.52 -4.21 2.76
C VAL A 7 14.84 -5.57 2.84
N VAL A 8 14.08 -5.79 3.90
CA VAL A 8 13.17 -6.92 4.03
C VAL A 8 11.79 -6.50 3.56
N VAL A 9 11.29 -7.12 2.49
CA VAL A 9 9.93 -6.91 1.99
C VAL A 9 9.06 -8.09 2.41
N ALA A 10 8.03 -7.79 3.19
CA ALA A 10 7.12 -8.79 3.72
C ALA A 10 5.72 -8.68 3.12
N GLY A 11 5.29 -9.78 2.49
CA GLY A 11 3.87 -10.06 2.34
C GLY A 11 3.27 -10.59 3.64
N ASN A 12 2.05 -11.12 3.56
CA ASN A 12 1.30 -11.62 4.72
C ASN A 12 0.95 -13.12 4.61
N GLY A 13 1.55 -13.84 3.67
CA GLY A 13 1.41 -15.29 3.56
C GLY A 13 2.01 -16.03 4.76
N THR A 14 1.69 -17.32 4.88
CA THR A 14 2.04 -18.16 6.03
C THR A 14 3.54 -18.20 6.33
N SER A 15 4.40 -18.05 5.32
CA SER A 15 5.85 -18.08 5.52
C SER A 15 6.42 -16.92 6.34
N LEU A 16 5.63 -15.86 6.60
CA LEU A 16 5.98 -14.80 7.54
C LEU A 16 6.21 -15.34 8.96
N LYS A 17 5.50 -16.41 9.36
CA LYS A 17 5.69 -17.09 10.66
C LYS A 17 6.87 -18.05 10.67
N GLU A 18 7.49 -18.29 9.52
CA GLU A 18 8.51 -19.31 9.30
C GLU A 18 9.85 -18.70 8.84
N ILE A 19 10.12 -17.46 9.25
CA ILE A 19 11.41 -16.79 9.02
C ILE A 19 12.51 -17.57 9.75
N ASP A 20 13.58 -17.91 9.03
CA ASP A 20 14.85 -18.33 9.63
C ASP A 20 15.64 -17.06 9.96
N TYR A 21 15.49 -16.58 11.20
CA TYR A 21 16.08 -15.33 11.67
C TYR A 21 17.60 -15.30 11.59
N SER A 22 18.26 -16.47 11.53
CA SER A 22 19.70 -16.53 11.25
C SER A 22 20.06 -16.03 9.86
N ARG A 23 19.10 -15.78 8.97
CA ARG A 23 19.32 -15.31 7.60
C ARG A 23 18.99 -13.83 7.39
N LEU A 24 18.57 -13.14 8.45
CA LEU A 24 18.33 -11.71 8.35
C LEU A 24 19.66 -10.96 8.13
N PRO A 25 19.68 -9.93 7.27
CA PRO A 25 20.80 -9.00 7.21
C PRO A 25 20.97 -8.28 8.55
N LYS A 26 22.19 -7.80 8.83
CA LYS A 26 22.51 -7.11 10.10
C LYS A 26 21.79 -5.77 10.23
N GLU A 27 21.78 -4.99 9.16
CA GLU A 27 21.15 -3.67 9.07
C GLU A 27 20.22 -3.68 7.87
N PHE A 28 18.94 -3.40 8.10
CA PHE A 28 17.94 -3.43 7.05
C PHE A 28 16.75 -2.53 7.36
N ASP A 29 16.15 -2.06 6.27
CA ASP A 29 14.83 -1.45 6.29
C ASP A 29 13.73 -2.51 6.15
N VAL A 30 12.51 -2.19 6.58
CA VAL A 30 11.36 -3.10 6.50
C VAL A 30 10.23 -2.49 5.70
N PHE A 31 9.79 -3.19 4.66
CA PHE A 31 8.59 -2.86 3.90
C PHE A 31 7.47 -3.85 4.26
N ARG A 32 6.31 -3.32 4.65
CA ARG A 32 5.13 -4.12 5.01
C ARG A 32 3.95 -3.78 4.09
N CYS A 33 3.01 -4.72 3.93
CA CYS A 33 1.88 -4.56 3.02
C CYS A 33 0.53 -4.80 3.71
N ASN A 34 -0.48 -4.02 3.33
CA ASN A 34 -1.89 -4.20 3.68
C ASN A 34 -2.12 -4.45 5.18
N GLN A 35 -2.73 -5.59 5.57
CA GLN A 35 -3.11 -5.94 6.94
C GLN A 35 -1.94 -6.51 7.77
N PHE A 36 -0.70 -6.06 7.54
CA PHE A 36 0.47 -6.62 8.22
C PHE A 36 0.36 -6.58 9.75
N TYR A 37 -0.33 -5.58 10.29
CA TYR A 37 -0.54 -5.37 11.72
C TYR A 37 -1.51 -6.39 12.36
N PHE A 38 -2.13 -7.27 11.57
CA PHE A 38 -2.93 -8.38 12.10
C PHE A 38 -2.07 -9.50 12.70
N GLU A 39 -0.76 -9.49 12.41
CA GLU A 39 0.20 -10.43 13.01
C GLU A 39 0.08 -10.46 14.54
N ASP A 40 0.29 -11.63 15.13
CA ASP A 40 0.26 -11.83 16.58
C ASP A 40 1.56 -11.45 17.27
N LYS A 41 2.65 -11.35 16.51
CA LYS A 41 3.99 -10.96 16.97
C LYS A 41 4.62 -9.96 16.03
N TYR A 42 5.54 -9.15 16.51
CA TYR A 42 6.33 -8.28 15.65
C TYR A 42 7.44 -9.06 14.93
N TYR A 43 7.05 -9.89 13.94
CA TYR A 43 7.97 -10.78 13.21
C TYR A 43 9.17 -10.06 12.57
N LEU A 44 9.01 -8.78 12.24
CA LEU A 44 10.08 -7.95 11.67
C LEU A 44 10.26 -6.65 12.47
N GLY A 45 9.86 -6.67 13.76
CA GLY A 45 9.90 -5.51 14.63
C GLY A 45 8.84 -4.45 14.29
N ARG A 46 8.91 -3.34 15.02
CA ARG A 46 7.90 -2.25 14.99
C ARG A 46 8.25 -1.13 14.02
N LYS A 47 9.51 -1.03 13.60
CA LYS A 47 9.99 0.01 12.69
C LYS A 47 9.74 -0.42 11.24
N VAL A 48 8.94 0.36 10.52
CA VAL A 48 8.55 0.10 9.14
C VAL A 48 8.99 1.29 8.29
N LYS A 49 9.91 1.05 7.36
CA LYS A 49 10.40 2.09 6.45
C LYS A 49 9.31 2.53 5.48
N ALA A 50 8.51 1.59 4.98
CA ALA A 50 7.34 1.90 4.16
C ALA A 50 6.21 0.87 4.32
N ALA A 51 4.99 1.36 4.54
CA ALA A 51 3.77 0.55 4.63
C ALA A 51 2.91 0.77 3.38
N PHE A 52 2.75 -0.27 2.56
CA PHE A 52 2.04 -0.21 1.28
C PHE A 52 0.59 -0.68 1.41
N SER A 53 -0.36 0.08 0.89
CA SER A 53 -1.79 -0.26 0.93
C SER A 53 -2.46 -0.11 -0.43
N PHE A 54 -3.43 -0.97 -0.72
CA PHE A 54 -4.27 -0.86 -1.91
C PHE A 54 -5.27 0.30 -1.81
N PRO A 55 -5.52 1.08 -2.88
CA PRO A 55 -6.37 2.27 -2.87
C PRO A 55 -7.80 2.03 -2.38
N GLY A 56 -8.38 0.85 -2.67
CA GLY A 56 -9.79 0.56 -2.36
C GLY A 56 -10.17 0.63 -0.89
N VAL A 57 -9.20 0.47 0.02
CA VAL A 57 -9.38 0.57 1.48
C VAL A 57 -8.42 1.58 2.12
N PHE A 58 -7.86 2.50 1.31
CA PHE A 58 -6.79 3.37 1.76
C PHE A 58 -7.25 4.38 2.81
N PHE A 59 -8.52 4.80 2.77
CA PHE A 59 -9.09 5.72 3.75
C PHE A 59 -9.06 5.12 5.16
N GLU A 60 -9.48 3.87 5.29
CA GLU A 60 -9.51 3.10 6.53
C GLU A 60 -8.12 2.63 6.95
N GLN A 61 -7.28 2.21 5.99
CA GLN A 61 -5.88 1.88 6.27
C GLN A 61 -5.12 3.09 6.80
N TYR A 62 -5.29 4.27 6.20
CA TYR A 62 -4.62 5.49 6.65
C TYR A 62 -5.04 5.86 8.08
N TYR A 63 -6.34 5.75 8.39
CA TYR A 63 -6.82 5.96 9.76
C TYR A 63 -6.25 4.93 10.75
N THR A 64 -6.24 3.66 10.36
CA THR A 64 -5.72 2.57 11.20
C THR A 64 -4.22 2.71 11.45
N LEU A 65 -3.42 3.01 10.42
CA LEU A 65 -1.98 3.22 10.54
C LEU A 65 -1.62 4.42 11.41
N ASN A 66 -2.35 5.54 11.28
CA ASN A 66 -2.14 6.67 12.18
C ASN A 66 -2.45 6.32 13.64
N THR A 67 -3.50 5.53 13.88
CA THR A 67 -3.84 5.08 15.24
C THR A 67 -2.79 4.12 15.79
N LEU A 68 -2.30 3.19 14.98
CA LEU A 68 -1.18 2.29 15.34
C LEU A 68 0.07 3.10 15.75
N MET A 69 0.40 4.17 15.01
CA MET A 69 1.53 5.05 15.35
C MET A 69 1.29 5.86 16.62
N GLN A 70 0.07 6.36 16.84
CA GLN A 70 -0.30 7.06 18.08
C GLN A 70 -0.21 6.15 19.31
N ASN A 71 -0.66 4.90 19.17
CA ASN A 71 -0.54 3.86 20.19
C ASN A 71 0.87 3.28 20.29
N LYS A 72 1.81 3.80 19.49
CA LYS A 72 3.20 3.35 19.38
C LYS A 72 3.35 1.91 18.91
N GLU A 73 2.31 1.20 18.48
CA GLU A 73 2.38 -0.21 18.07
C GLU A 73 3.35 -0.41 16.91
N TYR A 74 3.33 0.50 15.93
CA TYR A 74 4.31 0.56 14.85
C TYR A 74 4.81 1.98 14.62
N TYR A 75 5.96 2.11 13.99
CA TYR A 75 6.55 3.37 13.55
C TYR A 75 6.77 3.29 12.05
N CYS A 76 5.87 3.91 11.28
CA CYS A 76 5.93 3.92 9.82
C CYS A 76 6.53 5.25 9.34
N GLU A 77 7.69 5.21 8.68
CA GLU A 77 8.27 6.43 8.09
C GLU A 77 7.49 6.89 6.86
N ASN A 78 7.08 5.95 6.01
CA ASN A 78 6.33 6.24 4.79
C ASN A 78 5.04 5.43 4.75
N ILE A 79 3.90 6.09 4.51
CA ILE A 79 2.63 5.44 4.18
C ILE A 79 2.43 5.56 2.67
N VAL A 80 2.32 4.43 1.97
CA VAL A 80 2.36 4.41 0.51
C VAL A 80 1.07 3.81 -0.05
N CYS A 81 0.40 4.54 -0.94
CA CYS A 81 -0.71 3.99 -1.71
C CYS A 81 -0.19 3.35 -2.99
N LYS A 82 -0.52 2.06 -3.20
CA LYS A 82 -0.22 1.31 -4.42
C LYS A 82 -1.10 1.83 -5.55
N LEU A 83 -0.60 2.78 -6.32
CA LEU A 83 -1.30 3.35 -7.46
C LEU A 83 -0.69 2.87 -8.78
N PHE A 84 -1.52 2.79 -9.83
CA PHE A 84 -1.16 2.52 -11.22
C PHE A 84 -2.01 3.42 -12.14
N PRO A 85 -1.43 4.42 -12.80
CA PRO A 85 -2.19 5.41 -13.57
C PRO A 85 -3.17 4.78 -14.58
N LEU A 86 -2.71 3.84 -15.41
CA LEU A 86 -3.54 3.24 -16.46
C LEU A 86 -4.68 2.39 -15.89
N GLN A 87 -4.39 1.55 -14.89
CA GLN A 87 -5.37 0.64 -14.28
C GLN A 87 -6.51 1.42 -13.62
N HIS A 88 -6.20 2.59 -13.06
CA HIS A 88 -7.15 3.46 -12.39
C HIS A 88 -7.96 4.34 -13.34
N GLU A 89 -7.44 4.63 -14.53
CA GLU A 89 -8.17 5.39 -15.55
C GLU A 89 -9.25 4.56 -16.26
N ILE A 90 -9.01 3.26 -16.46
CA ILE A 90 -9.87 2.42 -17.30
C ILE A 90 -11.02 1.78 -16.50
N ASN A 91 -10.75 1.25 -15.29
CA ASN A 91 -11.72 0.37 -14.64
C ASN A 91 -12.60 1.04 -13.57
N GLN A 92 -12.25 2.22 -13.03
CA GLN A 92 -13.02 2.81 -11.91
C GLN A 92 -12.99 4.35 -11.88
N LYS A 93 -14.12 4.99 -12.24
CA LYS A 93 -14.31 6.45 -12.09
C LYS A 93 -14.00 6.95 -10.67
N SER A 94 -14.25 6.14 -9.65
CA SER A 94 -13.90 6.41 -8.25
C SER A 94 -12.38 6.52 -8.03
N LEU A 95 -11.56 5.68 -8.65
CA LEU A 95 -10.09 5.71 -8.50
C LEU A 95 -9.47 6.93 -9.20
N ARG A 96 -10.02 7.34 -10.34
CA ARG A 96 -9.62 8.62 -10.98
C ARG A 96 -9.86 9.81 -10.06
N ASN A 97 -11.02 9.87 -9.40
CA ASN A 97 -11.32 10.93 -8.44
C ASN A 97 -10.50 10.81 -7.16
N PHE A 98 -10.26 9.59 -6.68
CA PHE A 98 -9.37 9.31 -5.56
C PHE A 98 -7.98 9.91 -5.79
N LYS A 99 -7.37 9.64 -6.96
CA LYS A 99 -6.05 10.18 -7.29
C LYS A 99 -6.02 11.71 -7.23
N LYS A 100 -7.07 12.39 -7.72
CA LYS A 100 -7.16 13.86 -7.68
C LYS A 100 -7.20 14.42 -6.26
N ILE A 101 -7.92 13.77 -5.34
CA ILE A 101 -8.07 14.25 -3.97
C ILE A 101 -6.99 13.71 -3.02
N PHE A 102 -6.18 12.75 -3.48
CA PHE A 102 -5.18 12.06 -2.67
C PHE A 102 -4.28 13.01 -1.87
N PRO A 103 -3.60 14.02 -2.47
CA PRO A 103 -2.73 14.92 -1.70
C PRO A 103 -3.49 15.81 -0.71
N LEU A 104 -4.80 16.01 -0.89
CA LEU A 104 -5.62 16.82 0.01
C LEU A 104 -6.02 16.03 1.26
N PHE A 105 -6.38 14.75 1.10
CA PHE A 105 -6.84 13.89 2.21
C PHE A 105 -5.70 13.18 2.92
N PHE A 106 -4.60 12.90 2.21
CA PHE A 106 -3.49 12.11 2.72
C PHE A 106 -2.16 12.84 2.50
N PRO A 107 -1.97 14.05 3.04
CA PRO A 107 -0.79 14.88 2.76
C PRO A 107 0.54 14.26 3.23
N TYR A 108 0.49 13.34 4.20
CA TYR A 108 1.65 12.58 4.68
C TYR A 108 1.83 11.23 3.98
N ALA A 109 0.92 10.85 3.08
CA ALA A 109 1.04 9.63 2.30
C ALA A 109 1.69 9.89 0.94
N LEU A 110 2.31 8.86 0.39
CA LEU A 110 2.96 8.90 -0.91
C LEU A 110 2.09 8.18 -1.95
N ASP A 111 1.92 8.80 -3.12
CA ASP A 111 1.54 8.08 -4.34
C ASP A 111 2.72 7.19 -4.72
N GLY A 112 2.57 5.88 -4.52
CA GLY A 112 3.65 4.92 -4.76
C GLY A 112 4.12 4.89 -6.21
N ASN A 113 3.25 5.22 -7.16
CA ASN A 113 3.65 5.25 -8.56
C ASN A 113 4.48 6.47 -8.87
N GLU A 114 4.01 7.65 -8.47
CA GLU A 114 4.72 8.89 -8.75
C GLU A 114 6.06 8.97 -8.02
N TYR A 115 6.10 8.46 -6.79
CA TYR A 115 7.28 8.56 -5.94
C TYR A 115 8.31 7.45 -6.19
N TYR A 116 7.87 6.23 -6.52
CA TYR A 116 8.74 5.07 -6.72
C TYR A 116 8.57 4.42 -8.09
N PHE A 117 7.40 3.84 -8.36
CA PHE A 117 7.24 2.84 -9.42
C PHE A 117 7.51 3.39 -10.84
N ASN A 118 7.15 4.64 -11.11
CA ASN A 118 7.33 5.27 -12.44
C ASN A 118 8.79 5.43 -12.87
N LYS A 119 9.75 5.30 -11.94
CA LYS A 119 11.19 5.34 -12.22
C LYS A 119 11.64 4.09 -12.99
N LEU A 120 10.88 2.99 -12.89
CA LEU A 120 11.12 1.74 -13.60
C LEU A 120 10.25 1.72 -14.87
N LYS A 121 10.60 2.55 -15.85
CA LYS A 121 9.76 2.81 -17.03
C LYS A 121 9.41 1.54 -17.81
N GLU A 122 10.39 0.66 -17.99
CA GLU A 122 10.25 -0.60 -18.70
C GLU A 122 9.31 -1.55 -17.96
N LEU A 123 9.47 -1.69 -16.64
CA LEU A 123 8.56 -2.49 -15.83
C LEU A 123 7.15 -1.91 -15.84
N ASN A 124 7.01 -0.59 -15.71
CA ASN A 124 5.71 0.08 -15.76
C ASN A 124 5.01 -0.15 -17.11
N SER A 125 5.78 -0.17 -18.20
CA SER A 125 5.26 -0.47 -19.54
C SER A 125 4.80 -1.93 -19.64
N PHE A 126 5.59 -2.88 -19.12
CA PHE A 126 5.23 -4.29 -19.05
C PHE A 126 3.95 -4.53 -18.24
N ILE A 127 3.80 -3.92 -17.07
CA ILE A 127 2.59 -4.08 -16.24
C ILE A 127 1.36 -3.47 -16.91
N ASN A 128 1.51 -2.30 -17.54
CA ASN A 128 0.41 -1.67 -18.27
C ASN A 128 -0.02 -2.49 -19.49
N PHE A 129 0.93 -3.07 -20.22
CA PHE A 129 0.65 -3.94 -21.35
C PHE A 129 -0.13 -5.18 -20.92
N ASN A 130 0.37 -5.93 -19.95
CA ASN A 130 -0.32 -7.15 -19.50
C ASN A 130 -1.69 -6.84 -18.88
N PHE A 131 -1.84 -5.72 -18.17
CA PHE A 131 -3.15 -5.31 -17.67
C PHE A 131 -4.17 -5.08 -18.81
N LEU A 132 -3.75 -4.49 -19.93
CA LEU A 132 -4.64 -4.22 -21.06
C LEU A 132 -4.98 -5.47 -21.88
N TYR A 133 -4.01 -6.35 -22.05
CA TYR A 133 -4.10 -7.44 -23.04
C TYR A 133 -4.23 -8.84 -22.43
N ASP A 134 -4.01 -9.00 -21.13
CA ASP A 134 -4.11 -10.27 -20.40
C ASP A 134 -5.13 -10.18 -19.26
N GLU A 135 -6.40 -10.01 -19.64
CA GLU A 135 -7.58 -10.06 -18.74
C GLU A 135 -7.51 -9.21 -17.45
N GLY A 136 -6.79 -8.09 -17.47
CA GLY A 136 -6.68 -7.22 -16.29
C GLY A 136 -5.73 -7.74 -15.22
N LEU A 137 -4.74 -8.55 -15.60
CA LEU A 137 -3.68 -9.06 -14.73
C LEU A 137 -3.04 -7.95 -13.89
N GLN A 138 -2.91 -8.21 -12.59
CA GLN A 138 -2.34 -7.28 -11.62
C GLN A 138 -1.29 -7.97 -10.77
N ILE A 139 -0.24 -7.24 -10.44
CA ILE A 139 0.80 -7.72 -9.53
C ILE A 139 0.31 -7.67 -8.09
N THR A 140 0.83 -8.54 -7.24
CA THR A 140 0.53 -8.49 -5.80
C THR A 140 1.09 -7.22 -5.15
N THR A 141 0.54 -6.79 -4.00
CA THR A 141 1.12 -5.64 -3.26
C THR A 141 2.56 -5.91 -2.81
N GLY A 142 2.89 -7.17 -2.50
CA GLY A 142 4.26 -7.60 -2.19
C GLY A 142 5.21 -7.35 -3.37
N MET A 143 4.86 -7.77 -4.59
CA MET A 143 5.69 -7.46 -5.77
C MET A 143 5.79 -5.97 -6.05
N TYR A 144 4.71 -5.21 -5.86
CA TYR A 144 4.77 -3.77 -6.00
C TYR A 144 5.77 -3.13 -5.02
N ALA A 145 5.78 -3.57 -3.77
CA ALA A 145 6.72 -3.10 -2.77
C ALA A 145 8.17 -3.47 -3.11
N ILE A 146 8.41 -4.67 -3.68
CA ILE A 146 9.72 -5.08 -4.18
C ILE A 146 10.18 -4.18 -5.33
N ALA A 147 9.33 -3.92 -6.32
CA ALA A 147 9.64 -3.01 -7.40
C ALA A 147 9.94 -1.60 -6.88
N CYS A 148 9.15 -1.10 -5.91
CA CYS A 148 9.42 0.17 -5.26
C CYS A 148 10.76 0.20 -4.52
N ALA A 149 11.14 -0.90 -3.84
CA ALA A 149 12.46 -1.02 -3.20
C ALA A 149 13.59 -0.88 -4.23
N VAL A 150 13.52 -1.61 -5.35
CA VAL A 150 14.50 -1.48 -6.44
C VAL A 150 14.54 -0.05 -6.99
N ALA A 151 13.39 0.60 -7.17
CA ALA A 151 13.28 1.99 -7.61
C ALA A 151 13.85 3.01 -6.62
N CYS A 152 13.90 2.68 -5.32
CA CYS A 152 14.59 3.50 -4.32
C CYS A 152 16.11 3.40 -4.45
N GLY A 153 16.61 2.28 -4.98
CA GLY A 153 18.04 1.99 -5.08
C GLY A 153 18.53 0.86 -4.18
N TYR A 154 17.66 0.17 -3.41
CA TYR A 154 18.07 -1.01 -2.65
C TYR A 154 18.61 -2.08 -3.60
N LYS A 155 19.75 -2.69 -3.24
CA LYS A 155 20.39 -3.74 -4.05
C LYS A 155 20.19 -5.14 -3.50
N GLU A 156 19.93 -5.27 -2.21
CA GLU A 156 19.69 -6.55 -1.56
C GLU A 156 18.28 -6.57 -0.97
N ILE A 157 17.41 -7.39 -1.56
CA ILE A 157 16.00 -7.48 -1.19
C ILE A 157 15.75 -8.87 -0.61
N TYR A 158 15.39 -8.91 0.67
CA TYR A 158 15.08 -10.12 1.42
C TYR A 158 13.55 -10.28 1.49
N ILE A 159 13.05 -11.46 1.16
CA ILE A 159 11.62 -11.69 0.92
C ILE A 159 11.08 -12.73 1.90
N THR A 160 9.92 -12.42 2.48
CA THR A 160 9.12 -13.33 3.31
C THR A 160 7.62 -13.04 3.16
N GLY A 161 6.76 -13.99 3.52
CA GLY A 161 5.30 -13.82 3.45
C GLY A 161 4.74 -13.68 2.02
N ILE A 162 5.51 -14.05 1.00
CA ILE A 162 5.08 -14.10 -0.41
C ILE A 162 5.03 -15.56 -0.83
N ASP A 163 3.85 -16.18 -0.72
CA ASP A 163 3.66 -17.63 -0.89
C ASP A 163 2.80 -17.99 -2.11
N PHE A 164 2.62 -17.03 -3.03
CA PHE A 164 1.83 -17.16 -4.25
C PHE A 164 0.40 -17.69 -4.03
N TYR A 165 -0.15 -17.44 -2.83
CA TYR A 165 -1.45 -17.96 -2.40
C TYR A 165 -1.59 -19.48 -2.50
N SER A 166 -0.48 -20.23 -2.42
CA SER A 166 -0.48 -21.70 -2.59
C SER A 166 -1.40 -22.46 -1.62
N THR A 167 -1.61 -21.93 -0.42
CA THR A 167 -2.54 -22.46 0.59
C THR A 167 -3.79 -21.59 0.79
N GLN A 168 -3.91 -20.46 0.09
CA GLN A 168 -4.93 -19.40 0.31
C GLN A 168 -5.00 -18.82 1.74
N ASP A 169 -4.01 -19.12 2.58
CA ASP A 169 -3.97 -18.69 3.98
C ASP A 169 -2.99 -17.53 4.20
N TYR A 170 -3.25 -16.78 5.27
CA TYR A 170 -2.40 -15.71 5.77
C TYR A 170 -1.66 -16.16 7.02
N ALA A 171 -0.61 -15.43 7.39
CA ALA A 171 0.10 -15.61 8.66
C ALA A 171 -0.73 -15.30 9.91
N PHE A 172 -1.99 -14.91 9.79
CA PHE A 172 -2.85 -14.55 10.91
C PHE A 172 -4.29 -14.97 10.64
N ASP A 173 -5.05 -15.16 11.72
CA ASP A 173 -6.47 -15.48 11.59
C ASP A 173 -7.25 -14.22 11.16
N ILE A 174 -8.18 -14.43 10.22
CA ILE A 174 -9.05 -13.41 9.67
C ILE A 174 -10.53 -13.66 9.98
N LYS A 175 -10.91 -14.79 10.60
CA LYS A 175 -12.31 -15.20 10.77
C LYS A 175 -13.16 -14.20 11.57
N ASP A 176 -12.59 -13.58 12.59
CA ASP A 176 -13.32 -12.71 13.52
C ASP A 176 -13.08 -11.20 13.26
N LYS A 177 -12.66 -10.84 12.04
CA LYS A 177 -12.28 -9.47 11.67
C LYS A 177 -13.48 -8.69 11.12
N ILE A 178 -14.30 -8.16 12.03
CA ILE A 178 -15.52 -7.41 11.69
C ILE A 178 -15.22 -6.24 10.75
N GLY A 179 -14.16 -5.47 11.02
CA GLY A 179 -13.75 -4.33 10.19
C GLY A 179 -13.38 -4.78 8.77
N LEU A 180 -12.56 -5.82 8.66
CA LEU A 180 -12.21 -6.44 7.37
C LEU A 180 -13.45 -6.84 6.56
N TYR A 181 -14.38 -7.58 7.16
CA TYR A 181 -15.57 -8.05 6.44
C TYR A 181 -16.61 -6.95 6.18
N THR A 182 -16.61 -5.89 6.98
CA THR A 182 -17.41 -4.68 6.70
C THR A 182 -16.93 -4.00 5.41
N LEU A 183 -15.61 -3.91 5.23
CA LEU A 183 -15.01 -3.25 4.06
C LEU A 183 -14.96 -4.16 2.83
N ASN A 184 -14.76 -5.45 3.04
CA ASN A 184 -14.70 -6.43 1.97
C ASN A 184 -15.38 -7.76 2.38
N PRO A 185 -16.70 -7.86 2.20
CA PRO A 185 -17.45 -9.09 2.52
C PRO A 185 -16.94 -10.33 1.77
N SER A 186 -16.24 -10.16 0.64
CA SER A 186 -15.74 -11.23 -0.22
C SER A 186 -14.22 -11.39 -0.17
N PHE A 187 -13.57 -11.02 0.94
CA PHE A 187 -12.11 -10.90 1.07
C PHE A 187 -11.28 -12.12 0.62
N LYS A 188 -11.85 -13.32 0.52
CA LYS A 188 -11.17 -14.51 -0.02
C LYS A 188 -11.44 -14.82 -1.50
N ILE A 189 -12.62 -14.46 -2.03
CA ILE A 189 -13.11 -14.99 -3.31
C ILE A 189 -12.60 -14.16 -4.51
N GLN A 190 -12.40 -12.85 -4.35
CA GLN A 190 -12.11 -11.95 -5.48
C GLN A 190 -10.63 -11.83 -5.85
N TYR A 191 -9.70 -11.94 -4.90
CA TYR A 191 -8.29 -11.64 -5.16
C TYR A 191 -7.57 -12.68 -6.03
N LEU A 192 -8.05 -13.92 -6.08
CA LEU A 192 -7.33 -15.02 -6.71
C LEU A 192 -7.37 -14.98 -8.25
N LYS A 193 -8.32 -14.28 -8.86
CA LYS A 193 -8.51 -14.34 -10.32
C LYS A 193 -7.56 -13.44 -11.11
N SER A 194 -7.06 -12.35 -10.50
CA SER A 194 -6.24 -11.34 -11.19
C SER A 194 -4.75 -11.42 -10.87
N HIS A 195 -4.31 -12.44 -10.13
CA HIS A 195 -2.92 -12.61 -9.70
C HIS A 195 -2.38 -13.94 -10.20
N ASN A 196 -1.19 -13.90 -10.81
CA ASN A 196 -0.50 -15.09 -11.25
C ASN A 196 0.93 -15.13 -10.67
N LYS A 197 1.30 -16.30 -10.13
CA LYS A 197 2.68 -16.65 -9.74
C LYS A 197 3.67 -16.45 -10.88
N GLU A 198 3.36 -16.89 -12.10
CA GLU A 198 4.31 -16.77 -13.23
C GLU A 198 4.68 -15.30 -13.49
N THR A 199 3.71 -14.39 -13.42
CA THR A 199 3.93 -12.95 -13.55
C THR A 199 4.80 -12.39 -12.43
N ASP A 200 4.53 -12.78 -11.18
CA ASP A 200 5.36 -12.35 -10.03
C ASP A 200 6.82 -12.83 -10.22
N LEU A 201 7.06 -14.02 -10.77
CA LEU A 201 8.40 -14.54 -11.07
C LEU A 201 9.07 -13.82 -12.25
N GLU A 202 8.33 -13.49 -13.31
CA GLU A 202 8.83 -12.73 -14.44
C GLU A 202 9.31 -11.34 -14.01
N ILE A 203 8.58 -10.68 -13.11
CA ILE A 203 8.96 -9.38 -12.55
C ILE A 203 10.25 -9.49 -11.74
N LEU A 204 10.41 -10.52 -10.90
CA LEU A 204 11.67 -10.74 -10.17
C LEU A 204 12.84 -10.95 -11.13
N SER A 205 12.65 -11.74 -12.18
CA SER A 205 13.66 -11.96 -13.22
C SER A 205 14.03 -10.64 -13.92
N PHE A 206 13.01 -9.88 -14.33
CA PHE A 206 13.17 -8.57 -14.97
C PHE A 206 13.97 -7.60 -14.08
N LEU A 207 13.55 -7.43 -12.83
CA LEU A 207 14.21 -6.52 -11.90
C LEU A 207 15.68 -6.91 -11.64
N LYS A 208 15.96 -8.21 -11.55
CA LYS A 208 17.33 -8.73 -11.40
C LYS A 208 18.18 -8.38 -12.61
N GLN A 209 17.68 -8.68 -13.82
CA GLN A 209 18.44 -8.50 -15.06
C GLN A 209 18.64 -7.02 -15.41
N THR A 210 17.60 -6.20 -15.28
CA THR A 210 17.61 -4.81 -15.73
C THR A 210 18.24 -3.86 -14.71
N TYR A 211 18.03 -4.09 -13.41
CA TYR A 211 18.46 -3.16 -12.36
C TYR A 211 19.53 -3.72 -11.41
N ASN A 212 20.03 -4.93 -11.70
CA ASN A 212 21.04 -5.64 -10.90
C ASN A 212 20.61 -5.75 -9.41
N ALA A 213 19.34 -6.07 -9.18
CA ALA A 213 18.78 -6.32 -7.86
C ALA A 213 18.98 -7.78 -7.46
N ASN A 214 19.40 -8.02 -6.22
CA ASN A 214 19.56 -9.36 -5.66
C ASN A 214 18.38 -9.69 -4.76
N PHE A 215 17.79 -10.87 -4.96
CA PHE A 215 16.65 -11.36 -4.21
C PHE A 215 17.02 -12.57 -3.39
N PHE A 216 16.64 -12.57 -2.12
CA PHE A 216 16.88 -13.67 -1.20
C PHE A 216 15.60 -14.05 -0.47
N SER A 217 15.34 -15.33 -0.31
CA SER A 217 14.32 -15.81 0.63
C SER A 217 14.92 -15.91 2.03
N ILE A 218 14.17 -15.49 3.05
CA ILE A 218 14.53 -15.70 4.47
C ILE A 218 13.61 -16.71 5.16
N SER A 219 12.64 -17.29 4.44
CA SER A 219 11.73 -18.32 4.96
C SER A 219 11.94 -19.62 4.19
N PRO A 220 12.75 -20.58 4.71
CA PRO A 220 13.18 -21.76 3.96
C PRO A 220 12.04 -22.62 3.39
N LYS A 221 10.89 -22.63 4.05
CA LYS A 221 9.71 -23.40 3.66
C LYS A 221 8.76 -22.66 2.71
N SER A 222 9.00 -21.37 2.46
CA SER A 222 8.18 -20.60 1.52
C SER A 222 8.28 -21.17 0.10
N PRO A 223 7.18 -21.20 -0.67
CA PRO A 223 7.21 -21.56 -2.09
C PRO A 223 8.17 -20.72 -2.94
N ILE A 224 8.43 -19.45 -2.56
CA ILE A 224 9.34 -18.58 -3.32
C ILE A 224 10.79 -19.06 -3.30
N THR A 225 11.18 -19.80 -2.26
CA THR A 225 12.53 -20.36 -2.08
C THR A 225 12.93 -21.34 -3.19
N LYS A 226 11.96 -21.86 -3.96
CA LYS A 226 12.24 -22.70 -5.13
C LYS A 226 12.80 -21.90 -6.32
N TYR A 227 12.60 -20.58 -6.33
CA TYR A 227 12.88 -19.71 -7.47
C TYR A 227 13.94 -18.65 -7.17
N ILE A 228 14.15 -18.30 -5.90
CA ILE A 228 15.21 -17.39 -5.45
C ILE A 228 16.07 -18.07 -4.39
N PRO A 229 17.37 -17.75 -4.30
CA PRO A 229 18.26 -18.37 -3.32
C PRO A 229 17.85 -18.02 -1.89
N LEU A 230 18.13 -18.92 -0.94
CA LEU A 230 18.08 -18.56 0.47
C LEU A 230 19.19 -17.56 0.80
N ALA A 231 18.86 -16.58 1.63
CA ALA A 231 19.86 -15.68 2.20
C ALA A 231 20.92 -16.47 2.98
N PRO A 232 22.20 -16.06 2.94
CA PRO A 232 23.25 -16.69 3.72
C PRO A 232 22.94 -16.56 5.22
N LYS A 233 23.36 -17.57 5.99
CA LYS A 233 23.28 -17.49 7.45
C LYS A 233 24.28 -16.46 7.97
N GLN A 234 23.82 -15.69 8.93
CA GLN A 234 24.52 -14.68 9.69
C GLN A 234 24.61 -15.15 11.14
N ASN A 235 25.62 -14.64 11.85
CA ASN A 235 25.81 -14.96 13.26
C ASN A 235 25.21 -13.85 14.14
N TYR A 236 23.90 -13.65 14.03
CA TYR A 236 23.13 -12.67 14.81
C TYR A 236 21.77 -13.26 15.19
N SER A 237 21.27 -12.89 16.37
CA SER A 237 19.96 -13.28 16.89
C SER A 237 18.97 -12.15 16.75
N PHE A 238 17.76 -12.45 16.25
CA PHE A 238 16.66 -11.51 16.21
C PHE A 238 15.62 -11.88 17.27
N ASP A 239 15.37 -10.96 18.20
CA ASP A 239 14.39 -11.15 19.26
C ASP A 239 13.00 -10.75 18.78
N ILE A 240 12.07 -11.71 18.80
CA ILE A 240 10.68 -11.46 18.42
C ILE A 240 9.92 -10.93 19.63
N GLU A 241 9.36 -9.73 19.49
CA GLU A 241 8.47 -9.13 20.49
C GLU A 241 7.02 -9.63 20.31
N GLU A 242 6.40 -10.11 21.37
CA GLU A 242 4.97 -10.46 21.40
C GLU A 242 4.09 -9.20 21.37
N LYS A 243 2.96 -9.26 20.67
CA LYS A 243 1.99 -8.15 20.74
C LYS A 243 1.09 -8.27 21.97
N SER A 244 0.73 -7.12 22.53
CA SER A 244 -0.29 -7.04 23.59
C SER A 244 -1.61 -7.66 23.12
N SER A 245 -2.40 -8.18 24.06
CA SER A 245 -3.79 -8.58 23.81
C SER A 245 -4.66 -7.41 23.35
N GLU A 246 -4.33 -6.18 23.77
CA GLU A 246 -5.04 -4.94 23.42
C GLU A 246 -4.60 -4.35 22.07
N SER A 247 -3.59 -4.94 21.41
CA SER A 247 -3.10 -4.46 20.12
C SER A 247 -4.20 -4.48 19.05
N ILE A 248 -4.16 -3.48 18.16
CA ILE A 248 -5.04 -3.42 17.00
C ILE A 248 -4.70 -4.59 16.08
N LYS A 249 -5.70 -5.45 15.85
CA LYS A 249 -5.61 -6.64 14.99
C LYS A 249 -6.73 -6.69 13.96
N ASP A 250 -7.43 -5.59 13.73
CA ASP A 250 -8.48 -5.44 12.71
C ASP A 250 -8.47 -4.00 12.17
N PHE A 251 -9.15 -3.76 11.07
CA PHE A 251 -9.41 -2.42 10.56
C PHE A 251 -10.18 -1.58 11.58
N LEU A 252 -9.74 -0.33 11.75
CA LEU A 252 -10.56 0.68 12.41
C LEU A 252 -11.47 1.34 11.37
N ILE A 253 -12.77 1.37 11.68
CA ILE A 253 -13.78 1.99 10.81
C ILE A 253 -13.94 3.47 11.18
N PRO A 254 -13.65 4.42 10.28
CA PRO A 254 -13.87 5.84 10.52
C PRO A 254 -15.34 6.16 10.84
N SER A 255 -15.58 7.28 11.54
CA SER A 255 -16.95 7.70 11.84
C SER A 255 -17.78 7.96 10.57
N LYS A 256 -19.11 7.81 10.69
CA LYS A 256 -20.06 8.12 9.60
C LYS A 256 -19.84 9.53 9.02
N LYS A 257 -19.52 10.52 9.88
CA LYS A 257 -19.23 11.89 9.46
C LYS A 257 -17.95 11.97 8.62
N ALA A 258 -16.92 11.22 8.98
CA ALA A 258 -15.67 11.15 8.20
C ALA A 258 -15.92 10.58 6.80
N TYR A 259 -16.68 9.48 6.70
CA TYR A 259 -17.11 8.93 5.41
C TYR A 259 -17.92 9.93 4.58
N GLN A 260 -18.86 10.65 5.19
CA GLN A 260 -19.64 11.67 4.48
C GLN A 260 -18.75 12.77 3.90
N ASN A 261 -17.77 13.25 4.65
CA ASN A 261 -16.83 14.27 4.17
C ASN A 261 -15.97 13.74 3.02
N TYR A 262 -15.45 12.52 3.16
CA TYR A 262 -14.63 11.86 2.15
C TYR A 262 -15.41 11.61 0.84
N SER A 263 -16.62 11.04 0.94
CA SER A 263 -17.50 10.83 -0.22
C SER A 263 -17.91 12.13 -0.90
N ARG A 264 -18.17 13.20 -0.14
CA ARG A 264 -18.45 14.52 -0.73
C ARG A 264 -17.30 15.03 -1.58
N ALA A 265 -16.05 14.88 -1.11
CA ALA A 265 -14.88 15.26 -1.89
C ALA A 265 -14.68 14.38 -3.14
N LEU A 266 -14.85 13.07 -3.00
CA LEU A 266 -14.73 12.12 -4.12
C LEU A 266 -15.74 12.40 -5.25
N TYR A 267 -17.01 12.68 -4.91
CA TYR A 267 -18.10 12.69 -5.88
C TYR A 267 -18.64 14.08 -6.24
N LEU A 268 -18.71 15.03 -5.29
CA LEU A 268 -19.34 16.33 -5.52
C LEU A 268 -18.35 17.38 -5.99
N GLN A 269 -17.20 17.52 -5.31
CA GLN A 269 -16.20 18.54 -5.67
C GLN A 269 -15.55 18.31 -7.03
N ASN A 270 -15.58 17.07 -7.53
CA ASN A 270 -15.03 16.70 -8.84
C ASN A 270 -16.07 16.71 -9.98
N ASN A 271 -17.34 17.05 -9.72
CA ASN A 271 -18.38 17.04 -10.73
C ASN A 271 -18.58 18.45 -11.30
N MET A 272 -18.11 18.68 -12.54
CA MET A 272 -18.23 19.98 -13.22
C MET A 272 -19.66 20.49 -13.31
N PHE A 273 -20.66 19.62 -13.53
CA PHE A 273 -22.05 20.03 -13.63
C PHE A 273 -22.64 20.43 -12.26
N TYR A 274 -22.32 19.66 -11.22
CA TYR A 274 -22.69 20.03 -9.85
C TYR A 274 -22.03 21.36 -9.45
N ASN A 275 -20.73 21.51 -9.69
CA ASN A 275 -19.99 22.74 -9.39
C ASN A 275 -20.59 23.92 -10.17
N PHE A 276 -20.88 23.76 -11.46
CA PHE A 276 -21.54 24.78 -12.28
C PHE A 276 -22.90 25.19 -11.69
N ILE A 277 -23.79 24.23 -11.40
CA ILE A 277 -25.11 24.55 -10.78
C ILE A 277 -24.92 25.22 -9.42
N HIS A 278 -24.07 24.66 -8.57
CA HIS A 278 -23.81 25.18 -7.23
C HIS A 278 -23.26 26.62 -7.28
N ASP A 279 -22.35 26.91 -8.22
CA ASP A 279 -21.77 28.22 -8.42
C ASP A 279 -22.81 29.20 -8.98
N CYS A 280 -23.64 28.77 -9.93
CA CYS A 280 -24.80 29.54 -10.39
C CYS A 280 -25.76 29.89 -9.23
N LEU A 281 -26.03 28.95 -8.31
CA LEU A 281 -26.89 29.19 -7.15
C LEU A 281 -26.27 30.13 -6.12
N LYS A 282 -24.94 30.11 -5.96
CA LYS A 282 -24.21 31.01 -5.05
C LYS A 282 -23.91 32.37 -5.68
N PHE A 283 -23.92 32.47 -7.00
CA PHE A 283 -23.57 33.67 -7.75
C PHE A 283 -24.33 34.92 -7.30
N PRO A 284 -25.67 34.92 -7.08
CA PRO A 284 -26.38 36.11 -6.63
C PRO A 284 -25.88 36.64 -5.26
N SER A 285 -25.59 35.73 -4.33
CA SER A 285 -25.10 36.08 -2.99
C SER A 285 -23.65 36.59 -3.04
N ALA A 286 -22.81 35.96 -3.87
CA ALA A 286 -21.43 36.40 -4.10
C ALA A 286 -21.39 37.79 -4.75
N LEU A 287 -22.22 38.03 -5.76
CA LEU A 287 -22.36 39.32 -6.45
C LEU A 287 -22.82 40.42 -5.48
N LYS A 288 -23.83 40.13 -4.65
CA LYS A 288 -24.32 41.03 -3.61
C LYS A 288 -23.22 41.41 -2.61
N ASN A 289 -22.42 40.44 -2.16
CA ASN A 289 -21.31 40.67 -1.25
C ASN A 289 -20.18 41.50 -1.90
N TYR A 290 -19.84 41.23 -3.16
CA TYR A 290 -18.86 42.01 -3.92
C TYR A 290 -19.26 43.49 -4.02
N PHE A 291 -20.51 43.78 -4.40
CA PHE A 291 -21.02 45.16 -4.47
C PHE A 291 -21.14 45.84 -3.11
N LYS A 292 -21.44 45.07 -2.05
CA LYS A 292 -21.51 45.58 -0.68
C LYS A 292 -20.14 45.97 -0.12
N ASN A 293 -19.10 45.20 -0.47
CA ASN A 293 -17.73 45.47 -0.03
C ASN A 293 -17.03 46.55 -0.88
N THR A 294 -17.31 46.63 -2.18
CA THR A 294 -16.79 47.72 -3.04
C THR A 294 -17.41 49.08 -2.72
N LYS A 295 -18.67 49.13 -2.25
CA LYS A 295 -19.27 50.37 -1.71
C LYS A 295 -18.65 50.82 -0.38
N LYS A 296 -18.14 49.91 0.44
CA LYS A 296 -17.42 50.25 1.70
C LYS A 296 -15.99 50.76 1.47
N GLY A 297 -15.40 50.48 0.30
CA GLY A 297 -14.06 50.94 -0.08
C GLY A 297 -14.02 52.30 -0.81
N LYS A 298 -15.16 52.96 -1.00
CA LYS A 298 -15.25 54.28 -1.66
C LYS A 298 -15.89 55.32 -0.74
N ILE A 299 -15.27 55.61 0.42
CA ILE A 299 -15.32 56.93 1.06
C ILE A 299 -13.98 57.14 1.79
N LYS A 300 -13.04 57.79 1.12
CA LYS A 300 -12.16 58.82 1.69
C LYS A 300 -12.32 60.05 0.82
#